data_AF-I1X3U6-F1
#
_entry.id   AF-I1X3U6-F1
#
_cell.length_a   1.000
_cell.length_b   1.000
_cell.length_c   1.000
_cell.angle_alpha   90.00
_cell.angle_beta   90.00
_cell.angle_gamma   90.00
#
_symmetry.space_group_name_H-M   'P 1'
#
loop_
_entity.id
_entity.type
_entity.pdbx_description
1 polymer ?
#
loop_
_entity_poly.entity_id
_entity_poly.type
_entity_poly.pdbx_seq_one_letter_code
_entity_poly.pdbx_strand_id
1 'polypeptide(L)'
;MLLAGTSRFRELKLQREEYVCLKAMILLNSNLCTSSPQTAEELESRNKLLRLLDSVIDALVWAISKLGLSAQEQTLRLGHLTMLLSHIRHISNK
;
A
#
# COMPACT_ATOMS: atom_id res chain seq x y z
N MET A 1 14.33 11.51 9.58
CA MET A 1 13.39 11.23 8.46
C MET A 1 12.12 10.48 8.90
N LEU A 2 12.14 9.61 9.92
CA LEU A 2 10.94 8.93 10.46
C LEU A 2 9.80 9.89 10.91
N LEU A 3 10.16 11.07 11.45
CA LEU A 3 9.20 12.10 11.90
C LEU A 3 8.32 12.67 10.77
N ALA A 4 8.86 12.80 9.55
CA ALA A 4 8.11 13.31 8.40
C ALA A 4 7.06 12.30 7.89
N GLY A 5 7.37 11.00 8.02
CA GLY A 5 6.41 9.92 7.77
C GLY A 5 5.22 10.05 8.71
N THR A 6 5.48 10.03 10.03
CA THR A 6 4.42 10.10 11.06
C THR A 6 3.58 11.39 11.00
N SER A 7 4.16 12.53 10.57
CA SER A 7 3.42 13.78 10.35
C SER A 7 2.38 13.63 9.24
N ARG A 8 2.79 13.07 8.09
CA ARG A 8 1.88 12.85 6.95
C ARG A 8 0.73 11.89 7.26
N PHE A 9 0.96 10.86 8.07
CA PHE A 9 -0.13 9.98 8.54
C PHE A 9 -1.17 10.74 9.37
N ARG A 10 -0.73 11.67 10.22
CA ARG A 10 -1.61 12.50 11.06
C ARG A 10 -2.34 13.57 10.22
N GLU A 11 -1.65 14.20 9.28
CA GLU A 11 -2.23 15.19 8.36
C GLU A 11 -3.31 14.59 7.45
N LEU A 12 -3.08 13.37 6.94
CA LEU A 12 -4.03 12.68 6.06
C LEU A 12 -5.26 12.10 6.79
N LYS A 13 -5.28 12.17 8.13
CA LYS A 13 -6.30 11.54 8.99
C LYS A 13 -6.58 10.10 8.56
N LEU A 14 -5.51 9.30 8.50
CA LEU A 14 -5.60 7.92 8.06
C LEU A 14 -6.62 7.15 8.92
N GLN A 15 -7.54 6.47 8.25
CA GLN A 15 -8.46 5.55 8.91
C GLN A 15 -7.76 4.24 9.23
N ARG A 16 -8.32 3.48 10.16
CA ARG A 16 -7.73 2.23 10.63
C ARG A 16 -7.60 1.22 9.48
N GLU A 17 -8.64 1.12 8.67
CA GLU A 17 -8.75 0.22 7.52
C GLU A 17 -7.68 0.54 6.48
N GLU A 18 -7.51 1.82 6.17
CA GLU A 18 -6.48 2.30 5.25
C GLU A 18 -5.08 2.03 5.79
N TYR A 19 -4.86 2.27 7.09
CA TYR A 19 -3.57 2.02 7.73
C TYR A 19 -3.18 0.54 7.64
N VAL A 20 -4.12 -0.38 7.91
CA VAL A 20 -3.87 -1.81 7.79
C VAL A 20 -3.58 -2.20 6.35
N CYS A 21 -4.33 -1.68 5.37
CA CYS A 21 -4.08 -1.93 3.95
C CYS A 21 -2.68 -1.46 3.54
N LEU A 22 -2.27 -0.25 3.95
CA LEU A 22 -0.94 0.27 3.63
C LEU A 22 0.18 -0.56 4.27
N LYS A 23 0.02 -1.01 5.53
CA LYS A 23 1.00 -1.91 6.16
C LYS A 23 1.12 -3.23 5.39
N ALA A 24 -0.01 -3.81 4.96
CA ALA A 24 -0.01 -5.03 4.17
C ALA A 24 0.66 -4.83 2.80
N MET A 25 0.37 -3.72 2.11
CA MET A 25 1.02 -3.37 0.85
C MET A 25 2.53 -3.21 1.00
N ILE A 26 3.03 -2.59 2.08
CA ILE A 26 4.46 -2.44 2.35
C ILE A 26 5.10 -3.82 2.54
N LEU A 27 4.49 -4.67 3.38
CA LEU A 27 4.97 -6.03 3.64
C LEU A 27 5.04 -6.85 2.34
N LEU A 28 3.96 -6.89 1.57
CA LEU A 28 3.88 -7.67 0.33
C LEU A 28 4.83 -7.16 -0.75
N ASN A 29 4.92 -5.84 -0.97
CA ASN A 29 5.81 -5.26 -1.99
C ASN A 29 7.29 -5.50 -1.68
N SER A 30 7.70 -5.49 -0.40
CA SER A 30 9.10 -5.74 -0.03
C SER A 30 9.55 -7.17 -0.38
N ASN A 31 8.67 -8.15 -0.24
CA ASN A 31 8.95 -9.55 -0.59
C ASN A 31 9.01 -9.76 -2.11
N LEU A 32 8.22 -9.01 -2.89
CA LEU A 32 8.23 -9.10 -4.36
C LEU A 32 9.53 -8.57 -4.99
N CYS A 33 10.23 -7.63 -4.33
CA CYS A 33 11.45 -7.00 -4.85
C CYS A 33 12.75 -7.78 -4.55
N THR A 34 12.72 -8.78 -3.67
CA THR A 34 13.93 -9.44 -3.16
C THR A 34 14.29 -10.77 -3.84
N SER A 35 13.40 -11.35 -4.65
CA SER A 35 13.63 -12.67 -5.28
C SER A 35 13.43 -12.64 -6.80
N SER A 36 14.50 -12.96 -7.56
CA SER A 36 14.35 -13.49 -8.92
C SER A 36 13.89 -14.95 -8.79
N PRO A 37 12.72 -15.34 -9.29
CA PRO A 37 12.28 -16.73 -9.20
C PRO A 37 13.24 -17.62 -10.02
N GLN A 38 13.83 -18.61 -9.37
CA GLN A 38 14.72 -19.60 -9.97
C GLN A 38 13.99 -20.93 -10.24
N THR A 39 12.84 -21.13 -9.59
CA THR A 39 12.01 -22.34 -9.72
C THR A 39 10.56 -22.01 -10.09
N ALA A 40 9.83 -23.00 -10.63
CA ALA A 40 8.40 -22.87 -10.95
C ALA A 40 7.53 -22.61 -9.70
N GLU A 41 7.90 -23.20 -8.57
CA GLU A 41 7.21 -23.02 -7.28
C GLU A 41 7.36 -21.58 -6.75
N GLU A 42 8.54 -20.98 -6.90
CA GLU A 42 8.77 -19.56 -6.56
C GLU A 42 8.01 -18.62 -7.49
N LEU A 43 7.86 -18.96 -8.77
CA LEU A 43 7.03 -18.19 -9.68
C LEU A 43 5.55 -18.27 -9.29
N GLU A 44 5.06 -19.45 -8.88
CA GLU A 44 3.69 -19.62 -8.40
C GLU A 44 3.45 -18.87 -7.08
N SER A 45 4.39 -18.93 -6.14
CA SER A 45 4.28 -18.19 -4.87
C SER A 45 4.28 -16.67 -5.11
N ARG A 46 5.11 -16.18 -6.02
CA ARG A 46 5.09 -14.77 -6.46
C ARG A 46 3.75 -14.38 -7.08
N ASN A 47 3.16 -15.23 -7.91
CA ASN A 47 1.84 -14.99 -8.47
C ASN A 47 0.74 -14.93 -7.39
N LYS A 48 0.83 -15.79 -6.36
CA LYS A 48 -0.07 -15.73 -5.19
C LYS A 48 0.10 -14.41 -4.43
N LEU A 49 1.33 -13.95 -4.23
CA LEU A 49 1.60 -12.66 -3.59
C LEU A 49 1.04 -11.48 -4.37
N LEU A 50 1.15 -11.49 -5.71
CA LEU A 50 0.55 -10.45 -6.56
C LEU A 50 -0.98 -10.41 -6.42
N ARG A 51 -1.66 -11.57 -6.43
CA ARG A 51 -3.11 -11.64 -6.22
C ARG A 51 -3.53 -11.14 -4.83
N LEU A 52 -2.73 -11.42 -3.80
CA LEU A 52 -2.96 -10.88 -2.46
C LEU A 52 -2.81 -9.36 -2.44
N LEU A 53 -1.81 -8.83 -3.16
CA LEU A 53 -1.64 -7.39 -3.28
C LEU A 53 -2.85 -6.73 -3.97
N ASP A 54 -3.34 -7.32 -5.07
CA ASP A 54 -4.56 -6.84 -5.75
C ASP A 54 -5.76 -6.84 -4.80
N SER A 55 -5.94 -7.91 -4.03
CA SER A 55 -7.03 -8.00 -3.03
C SER A 55 -6.92 -6.91 -1.94
N VAL A 56 -5.70 -6.55 -1.52
CA VAL A 56 -5.47 -5.46 -0.56
C VAL A 56 -5.74 -4.10 -1.21
N ILE A 57 -5.46 -3.92 -2.50
CA ILE A 57 -5.81 -2.71 -3.26
C ILE A 57 -7.33 -2.57 -3.33
N ASP A 58 -8.05 -3.63 -3.67
CA ASP A 58 -9.52 -3.63 -3.72
C ASP A 58 -10.13 -3.30 -2.34
N ALA A 59 -9.58 -3.88 -1.27
CA ALA A 59 -10.01 -3.57 0.10
C ALA A 59 -9.76 -2.11 0.48
N LEU A 60 -8.65 -1.52 0.04
CA LEU A 60 -8.35 -0.10 0.27
C LEU A 60 -9.32 0.82 -0.48
N VAL A 61 -9.58 0.53 -1.76
CA VAL A 61 -10.55 1.28 -2.58
C VAL A 61 -11.94 1.18 -1.95
N TRP A 62 -12.33 -0.02 -1.52
CA TRP A 62 -13.59 -0.22 -0.82
C TRP A 62 -13.66 0.59 0.48
N ALA A 63 -12.63 0.54 1.33
CA ALA A 63 -12.57 1.32 2.58
C ALA A 63 -12.72 2.84 2.32
N ILE A 64 -12.08 3.36 1.28
CA ILE A 64 -12.19 4.77 0.87
C ILE A 64 -13.61 5.09 0.39
N SER A 65 -14.24 4.20 -0.37
CA SER A 65 -15.62 4.39 -0.82
C SER A 65 -16.63 4.51 0.33
N LYS A 66 -16.32 3.91 1.49
CA LYS A 66 -17.16 3.96 2.69
C LYS A 66 -17.07 5.29 3.46
N LEU A 67 -16.16 6.18 3.09
CA LEU A 67 -15.95 7.48 3.76
C LEU A 67 -16.95 8.56 3.34
N GLY A 68 -17.88 8.28 2.42
CA GLY A 68 -18.86 9.26 1.94
C GLY A 68 -18.27 10.37 1.07
N LEU A 69 -17.08 10.14 0.52
CA LEU A 69 -16.38 11.07 -0.38
C LEU A 69 -16.95 11.03 -1.80
N SER A 70 -16.91 12.15 -2.52
CA SER A 70 -17.16 12.18 -3.96
C SER A 70 -16.12 11.36 -4.74
N ALA A 71 -16.42 10.95 -5.97
CA ALA A 71 -15.50 10.17 -6.79
C ALA A 71 -14.15 10.87 -7.01
N GLN A 72 -14.15 12.20 -7.13
CA GLN A 72 -12.95 13.01 -7.27
C GLN A 72 -12.11 12.99 -5.98
N GLU A 73 -12.74 13.12 -4.81
CA GLU A 73 -12.06 13.05 -3.51
C GLU A 73 -11.52 11.65 -3.22
N GLN A 74 -12.24 10.58 -3.60
CA GLN A 74 -11.75 9.20 -3.50
C GLN A 74 -10.48 9.01 -4.32
N THR A 75 -10.46 9.52 -5.56
CA THR A 75 -9.29 9.46 -6.45
C THR A 75 -8.11 10.24 -5.87
N LEU A 76 -8.36 11.44 -5.35
CA LEU A 76 -7.34 12.26 -4.69
C LEU A 76 -6.77 11.55 -3.46
N ARG A 77 -7.63 10.93 -2.64
CA ARG A 77 -7.23 10.18 -1.45
C ARG A 77 -6.36 8.99 -1.81
N LEU A 78 -6.74 8.20 -2.82
CA LEU A 78 -5.90 7.13 -3.37
C LEU A 78 -4.53 7.65 -3.83
N GLY A 79 -4.49 8.79 -4.53
CA GLY A 79 -3.26 9.45 -4.94
C GLY A 79 -2.36 9.84 -3.76
N HIS A 80 -2.92 10.41 -2.70
CA HIS A 80 -2.17 10.74 -1.48
C HIS A 80 -1.61 9.49 -0.78
N LEU A 81 -2.39 8.41 -0.68
CA LEU A 81 -1.97 7.17 -0.03
C LEU A 81 -0.86 6.45 -0.82
N THR A 82 -0.97 6.41 -2.16
CA THR A 82 0.06 5.85 -3.04
C THR A 82 1.36 6.66 -3.01
N MET A 83 1.26 7.99 -2.96
CA MET A 83 2.43 8.87 -2.77
C MET A 83 3.13 8.60 -1.44
N LEU A 84 2.36 8.38 -0.36
CA LEU A 84 2.90 8.01 0.96
C LEU A 84 3.70 6.69 0.91
N LEU A 85 3.18 5.68 0.21
CA LEU A 85 3.90 4.40 0.01
C LEU A 85 5.23 4.59 -0.71
N SER A 86 5.27 5.43 -1.75
CA SER A 86 6.49 5.75 -2.48
C SER A 86 7.55 6.40 -1.57
N HIS A 87 7.13 7.35 -0.73
CA HIS A 87 8.00 8.02 0.22
C HIS A 87 8.57 7.03 1.25
N ILE A 88 7.74 6.12 1.77
CA ILE A 88 8.19 5.08 2.72
C ILE A 88 9.23 4.17 2.08
N ARG A 89 9.00 3.73 0.83
CA ARG A 89 9.95 2.90 0.08
C ARG A 89 11.28 3.61 -0.12
N HIS A 90 11.25 4.88 -0.52
CA HIS A 90 12.47 5.67 -0.72
C HIS A 90 13.27 5.87 0.58
N ILE A 91 12.60 6.05 1.73
CA ILE A 91 13.27 6.16 3.03
C ILE A 91 13.82 4.80 3.49
N SER A 92 13.10 3.71 3.25
CA SER A 92 13.52 2.36 3.67
C SER A 92 14.71 1.80 2.87
N ASN A 93 14.96 2.30 1.66
CA ASN A 93 16.09 1.89 0.81
C ASN A 93 17.37 2.71 1.07
N LYS A 94 17.33 3.70 1.96
CA LYS A 94 18.47 4.52 2.37
C LYS A 94 19.01 4.04 3.72
#